data_AF-A0A9E5NAG8-F1
#
_entry.id   AF-A0A9E5NAG8-F1
#
_cell.length_a   1.000
_cell.length_b   1.000
_cell.length_c   1.000
_cell.angle_alpha   90.00
_cell.angle_beta   90.00
_cell.angle_gamma   90.00
#
_symmetry.space_group_name_H-M   'P 1'
#
loop_
_entity.id
_entity.type
_entity.pdbx_description
1 polymer ?
#
loop_
_entity_poly.entity_id
_entity_poly.type
_entity_poly.pdbx_seq_one_letter_code
_entity_poly.pdbx_strand_id
1 'polypeptide(L)'
;TAEAFGFTQQEIAIVAGSHNGEKKHVRLVRSILKKIGLNKSYLQCGTHIPHYYTALGVTPRRRRRFSSLQHNCSAKHAGMLAVCVYEGWNLKTYLSRTHPVQKLILKRIAELCEFPQRRIAVGIEGCGAPTFALPLRNMAIGFSKLGSFASGSPITSQSLQVVADSMWRYPEMVSGRGRLDYDLAKASKGNVLAKAGAEALHCAVLVDRG
;
A
#
# COMPACT_ATOMS: atom_id res chain seq x y z
N THR A 1 6.69 11.86 7.41
CA THR A 1 6.68 10.55 8.10
C THR A 1 7.79 9.61 7.66
N ALA A 2 7.87 9.21 6.38
CA ALA A 2 8.88 8.25 5.92
C ALA A 2 10.32 8.71 6.21
N GLU A 3 10.64 9.97 5.91
CA GLU A 3 11.94 10.59 6.20
C GLU A 3 12.26 10.61 7.70
N ALA A 4 11.28 11.02 8.53
CA ALA A 4 11.45 11.12 9.99
C ALA A 4 11.83 9.78 10.66
N PHE A 5 11.37 8.65 10.11
CA PHE A 5 11.73 7.31 10.58
C PHE A 5 12.82 6.64 9.73
N GLY A 6 13.39 7.35 8.76
CA GLY A 6 14.43 6.83 7.85
C GLY A 6 13.97 5.61 7.04
N PHE A 7 12.75 5.61 6.51
CA PHE A 7 12.27 4.52 5.66
C PHE A 7 13.07 4.46 4.36
N THR A 8 13.49 3.25 4.00
CA THR A 8 14.15 2.98 2.72
C THR A 8 13.12 2.92 1.59
N GLN A 9 13.56 3.03 0.34
CA GLN A 9 12.68 2.84 -0.82
C GLN A 9 12.00 1.46 -0.83
N GLN A 10 12.66 0.40 -0.36
CA GLN A 10 12.03 -0.92 -0.24
C GLN A 10 10.87 -0.91 0.77
N GLU A 11 11.01 -0.18 1.88
CA GLU A 11 9.97 -0.04 2.90
C GLU A 11 8.81 0.84 2.41
N ILE A 12 9.09 1.86 1.61
CA ILE A 12 8.03 2.67 0.95
C ILE A 12 7.28 1.80 -0.09
N ALA A 13 8.01 1.02 -0.90
CA ALA A 13 7.43 0.14 -1.92
C ALA A 13 6.47 -0.88 -1.32
N ILE A 14 6.85 -1.53 -0.21
CA ILE A 14 5.99 -2.54 0.42
C ILE A 14 4.77 -1.90 1.09
N VAL A 15 4.86 -0.67 1.62
CA VAL A 15 3.71 0.06 2.19
C VAL A 15 2.68 0.40 1.12
N ALA A 16 3.13 0.76 -0.09
CA ALA A 16 2.26 0.96 -1.26
C ALA A 16 1.72 -0.35 -1.86
N GLY A 17 2.19 -1.50 -1.37
CA GLY A 17 1.93 -2.81 -1.93
C GLY A 17 0.75 -3.57 -1.33
N SER A 18 0.56 -4.77 -1.88
CA SER A 18 -0.27 -5.86 -1.38
C SER A 18 0.52 -7.16 -1.54
N HIS A 19 1.48 -7.38 -0.64
CA HIS A 19 2.58 -8.31 -0.85
C HIS A 19 2.19 -9.79 -0.68
N ASN A 20 2.94 -10.71 -1.29
CA ASN A 20 2.69 -12.15 -1.22
C ASN A 20 2.97 -12.81 0.16
N GLY A 21 3.56 -12.09 1.11
CA GLY A 21 3.88 -12.62 2.45
C GLY A 21 5.13 -13.52 2.50
N GLU A 22 5.99 -13.43 1.49
CA GLU A 22 7.33 -14.02 1.46
C GLU A 22 8.23 -13.57 2.62
N LYS A 23 9.31 -14.32 2.89
CA LYS A 23 10.28 -13.99 3.96
C LYS A 23 10.83 -12.57 3.84
N LYS A 24 11.09 -12.10 2.62
CA LYS A 24 11.58 -10.73 2.35
C LYS A 24 10.57 -9.66 2.77
N HIS A 25 9.28 -9.88 2.52
CA HIS A 25 8.20 -8.98 2.93
C HIS A 25 8.10 -8.89 4.45
N VAL A 26 8.07 -10.06 5.10
CA VAL A 26 8.01 -10.13 6.58
C VAL A 26 9.18 -9.40 7.23
N ARG A 27 10.39 -9.46 6.66
CA ARG A 27 11.54 -8.71 7.17
C ARG A 27 11.33 -7.20 7.09
N LEU A 28 10.83 -6.68 5.97
CA LEU A 28 10.58 -5.24 5.83
C LEU A 28 9.46 -4.75 6.74
N VAL A 29 8.35 -5.49 6.86
CA VAL A 29 7.27 -5.11 7.79
C VAL A 29 7.78 -5.04 9.24
N ARG A 30 8.64 -6.00 9.65
CA ARG A 30 9.29 -5.94 10.96
C ARG A 30 10.25 -4.76 11.09
N SER A 31 11.00 -4.44 10.05
CA SER A 31 11.90 -3.28 10.01
C SER A 31 11.13 -1.98 10.21
N ILE A 32 10.05 -1.79 9.46
CA ILE A 32 9.13 -0.65 9.58
C ILE A 32 8.60 -0.53 11.01
N LEU A 33 8.03 -1.61 11.55
CA LEU A 33 7.49 -1.63 12.92
C LEU A 33 8.57 -1.27 13.95
N LYS A 34 9.78 -1.82 13.82
CA LYS A 34 10.91 -1.51 14.71
C LYS A 34 11.30 -0.02 14.65
N LYS A 35 11.37 0.57 13.44
CA LYS A 35 11.72 1.98 13.24
C LYS A 35 10.72 2.94 13.88
N ILE A 36 9.45 2.55 13.97
CA ILE A 36 8.39 3.33 14.62
C ILE A 36 8.17 2.93 16.09
N GLY A 37 9.06 2.12 16.67
CA GLY A 37 8.99 1.71 18.09
C GLY A 37 7.87 0.70 18.41
N LEU A 38 7.30 0.02 17.42
CA LEU A 38 6.19 -0.93 17.58
C LEU A 38 6.61 -2.37 17.25
N ASN A 39 5.70 -3.30 17.52
CA ASN A 39 5.84 -4.70 17.13
C ASN A 39 4.54 -5.21 16.47
N LYS A 40 4.55 -6.48 16.04
CA LYS A 40 3.45 -7.09 15.27
C LYS A 40 2.08 -7.09 15.99
N SER A 41 2.04 -6.93 17.32
CA SER A 41 0.79 -6.92 18.09
C SER A 41 -0.12 -5.74 17.77
N TYR A 42 0.42 -4.67 17.18
CA TYR A 42 -0.34 -3.50 16.73
C TYR A 42 -1.00 -3.69 15.36
N LEU A 43 -0.60 -4.72 14.61
CA LEU A 43 -1.21 -5.03 13.31
C LEU A 43 -2.60 -5.65 13.53
N GLN A 44 -3.63 -4.98 13.02
CA GLN A 44 -5.03 -5.37 13.13
C GLN A 44 -5.58 -5.99 11.83
N CYS A 45 -4.70 -6.33 10.88
CA CYS A 45 -5.12 -6.94 9.61
C CYS A 45 -5.59 -8.39 9.76
N GLY A 46 -5.42 -9.05 10.91
CA GLY A 46 -5.75 -10.46 11.07
C GLY A 46 -4.67 -11.37 10.47
N THR A 47 -5.05 -12.54 9.96
CA THR A 47 -4.11 -13.52 9.39
C THR A 47 -4.82 -14.39 8.36
N HIS A 48 -4.16 -14.69 7.24
CA HIS A 48 -4.62 -15.63 6.22
C HIS A 48 -3.43 -16.42 5.64
N ILE A 49 -3.72 -17.40 4.79
CA ILE A 49 -2.69 -18.11 4.03
C ILE A 49 -2.02 -17.11 3.06
N PRO A 50 -0.69 -16.92 3.09
CA PRO A 50 0.00 -15.94 2.26
C PRO A 50 -0.25 -16.18 0.77
N HIS A 51 -0.44 -15.12 -0.01
CA HIS A 51 -0.67 -15.23 -1.46
C HIS A 51 0.48 -15.88 -2.21
N TYR A 52 1.69 -15.93 -1.64
CA TYR A 52 2.83 -16.71 -2.14
C TYR A 52 2.43 -18.14 -2.57
N TYR A 53 1.58 -18.80 -1.79
CA TYR A 53 1.17 -20.19 -2.09
C TYR A 53 0.35 -20.28 -3.37
N THR A 54 -0.70 -19.46 -3.47
CA THR A 54 -1.53 -19.38 -4.68
C THR A 54 -0.75 -18.86 -5.89
N ALA A 55 0.05 -17.79 -5.71
CA ALA A 55 0.78 -17.13 -6.79
C ALA A 55 1.86 -18.03 -7.43
N LEU A 56 2.45 -18.96 -6.67
CA LEU A 56 3.47 -19.88 -7.17
C LEU A 56 2.97 -21.32 -7.33
N GLY A 57 1.67 -21.58 -7.17
CA GLY A 57 1.11 -22.93 -7.29
C GLY A 57 1.68 -23.93 -6.27
N VAL A 58 2.07 -23.47 -5.08
CA VAL A 58 2.63 -24.32 -4.02
C VAL A 58 1.67 -24.43 -2.84
N THR A 59 1.62 -25.58 -2.19
CA THR A 59 0.72 -25.82 -1.05
C THR A 59 1.44 -25.59 0.29
N PRO A 60 0.82 -24.91 1.27
CA PRO A 60 1.39 -24.82 2.61
C PRO A 60 1.48 -26.19 3.27
N ARG A 61 2.56 -26.43 4.01
CA ARG A 61 2.66 -27.61 4.88
C ARG A 61 1.45 -27.66 5.82
N ARG A 62 0.92 -28.87 6.03
CA ARG A 62 -0.20 -29.11 6.95
C ARG A 62 0.11 -28.52 8.33
N ARG A 63 -0.86 -27.86 8.96
CA ARG A 63 -0.75 -27.20 10.28
C ARG A 63 0.25 -26.03 10.37
N ARG A 64 0.77 -25.52 9.25
CA ARG A 64 1.60 -24.31 9.27
C ARG A 64 0.79 -23.13 9.78
N ARG A 65 1.30 -22.46 10.82
CA ARG A 65 0.71 -21.23 11.36
C ARG A 65 1.33 -20.01 10.69
N PHE A 66 0.48 -19.03 10.37
CA PHE A 66 0.87 -17.73 9.85
C PHE A 66 0.60 -16.66 10.91
N SER A 67 1.04 -15.43 10.66
CA SER A 67 0.79 -14.28 11.52
C SER A 67 0.41 -13.06 10.68
N SER A 68 0.00 -11.98 11.36
CA SER A 68 -0.30 -10.69 10.73
C SER A 68 0.83 -10.17 9.85
N LEU A 69 2.09 -10.52 10.14
CA LEU A 69 3.25 -10.12 9.32
C LEU A 69 3.25 -10.71 7.90
N GLN A 70 2.54 -11.82 7.67
CA GLN A 70 2.41 -12.39 6.33
C GLN A 70 1.15 -11.92 5.60
N HIS A 71 0.25 -11.22 6.27
CA HIS A 71 -0.94 -10.67 5.63
C HIS A 71 -0.51 -9.67 4.55
N ASN A 72 -1.09 -9.76 3.35
CA ASN A 72 -0.75 -8.89 2.22
C ASN A 72 -0.90 -7.38 2.52
N CYS A 73 -1.80 -7.00 3.42
CA CYS A 73 -2.02 -5.62 3.87
C CYS A 73 -1.12 -5.19 5.04
N SER A 74 -0.27 -6.06 5.57
CA SER A 74 0.44 -5.79 6.83
C SER A 74 1.36 -4.56 6.76
N ALA A 75 1.98 -4.31 5.61
CA ALA A 75 2.79 -3.12 5.37
C ALA A 75 1.94 -1.84 5.29
N LYS A 76 0.77 -1.87 4.64
CA LYS A 76 -0.20 -0.75 4.66
C LYS A 76 -0.61 -0.41 6.10
N HIS A 77 -0.85 -1.42 6.93
CA HIS A 77 -1.16 -1.22 8.36
C HIS A 77 0.04 -0.61 9.11
N ALA A 78 1.25 -1.09 8.84
CA ALA A 78 2.46 -0.50 9.42
C ALA A 78 2.68 0.95 8.98
N GLY A 79 2.32 1.30 7.73
CA GLY A 79 2.34 2.68 7.23
C GLY A 79 1.32 3.58 7.92
N MET A 80 0.09 3.11 8.13
CA MET A 80 -0.92 3.84 8.92
C MET A 80 -0.45 4.05 10.36
N LEU A 81 0.10 3.02 10.99
CA LEU A 81 0.69 3.11 12.34
C LEU A 81 1.87 4.08 12.39
N ALA A 82 2.72 4.11 11.36
CA ALA A 82 3.83 5.06 11.28
C ALA A 82 3.34 6.50 11.30
N VAL A 83 2.29 6.81 10.53
CA VAL A 83 1.65 8.14 10.59
C VAL A 83 1.07 8.40 11.98
N CYS A 84 0.37 7.44 12.58
CA CYS A 84 -0.15 7.62 13.93
C CYS A 84 0.94 7.89 14.98
N VAL A 85 2.09 7.19 14.91
CA VAL A 85 3.22 7.46 15.83
C VAL A 85 3.79 8.86 15.59
N TYR A 86 3.97 9.25 14.33
CA TYR A 86 4.50 10.58 13.97
C TYR A 86 3.62 11.72 14.48
N GLU A 87 2.30 11.56 14.39
CA GLU A 87 1.31 12.58 14.78
C GLU A 87 0.85 12.46 16.24
N GLY A 88 1.33 11.47 17.00
CA GLY A 88 0.87 11.21 18.37
C GLY A 88 -0.59 10.71 18.47
N TRP A 89 -1.13 10.08 17.43
CA TRP A 89 -2.50 9.57 17.39
C TRP A 89 -2.68 8.17 17.98
N ASN A 90 -3.92 7.82 18.31
CA ASN A 90 -4.27 6.57 18.96
C ASN A 90 -3.96 5.34 18.09
N LEU A 91 -3.04 4.50 18.57
CA LEU A 91 -2.59 3.30 17.85
C LEU A 91 -3.59 2.13 17.87
N LYS A 92 -4.61 2.16 18.73
CA LYS A 92 -5.58 1.07 18.89
C LYS A 92 -6.79 1.23 17.99
N THR A 93 -7.08 2.45 17.53
CA THR A 93 -8.31 2.77 16.80
C THR A 93 -8.06 3.24 15.38
N TYR A 94 -6.86 3.03 14.83
CA TYR A 94 -6.46 3.54 13.51
C TYR A 94 -7.31 3.03 12.34
N LEU A 95 -8.05 1.92 12.50
CA LEU A 95 -8.99 1.42 11.49
C LEU A 95 -10.39 2.07 11.57
N SER A 96 -10.69 2.79 12.66
CA SER A 96 -11.96 3.49 12.79
C SER A 96 -12.10 4.57 11.72
N ARG A 97 -13.26 4.64 11.07
CA ARG A 97 -13.58 5.67 10.07
C ARG A 97 -13.43 7.09 10.60
N THR A 98 -13.65 7.29 11.91
CA THR A 98 -13.52 8.60 12.56
C THR A 98 -12.09 8.93 12.96
N HIS A 99 -11.16 7.97 12.88
CA HIS A 99 -9.77 8.16 13.25
C HIS A 99 -9.08 9.19 12.33
N PRO A 100 -8.21 10.07 12.86
CA PRO A 100 -7.52 11.08 12.06
C PRO A 100 -6.79 10.52 10.84
N VAL A 101 -6.10 9.38 10.97
CA VAL A 101 -5.40 8.74 9.82
C VAL A 101 -6.35 8.36 8.68
N GLN A 102 -7.57 7.88 8.99
CA GLN A 102 -8.52 7.48 7.95
C GLN A 102 -9.12 8.71 7.26
N LYS A 103 -9.39 9.78 8.02
CA LYS A 103 -9.79 11.08 7.47
C LYS A 103 -8.70 11.68 6.58
N LEU A 104 -7.43 11.56 6.98
CA LEU A 104 -6.28 12.01 6.19
C LEU A 104 -6.19 11.24 4.87
N ILE A 105 -6.28 9.92 4.89
CA ILE A 105 -6.25 9.10 3.66
C ILE A 105 -7.42 9.47 2.75
N LEU A 106 -8.64 9.55 3.28
CA LEU A 106 -9.83 9.94 2.52
C LEU A 106 -9.65 11.32 1.84
N LYS A 107 -9.12 12.31 2.58
CA LYS A 107 -8.83 13.64 2.04
C LYS A 107 -7.81 13.57 0.90
N ARG A 108 -6.70 12.83 1.08
CA ARG A 108 -5.67 12.67 0.02
C ARG A 108 -6.20 11.95 -1.21
N ILE A 109 -7.05 10.93 -1.03
CA ILE A 109 -7.70 10.24 -2.14
C ILE A 109 -8.62 11.19 -2.91
N ALA A 110 -9.43 11.99 -2.21
CA ALA A 110 -10.31 12.99 -2.82
C ALA A 110 -9.54 14.04 -3.64
N GLU A 111 -8.42 14.54 -3.08
CA GLU A 111 -7.54 15.52 -3.74
C GLU A 111 -6.86 14.94 -4.99
N LEU A 112 -6.23 13.77 -4.86
CA LEU A 112 -5.47 13.15 -5.95
C LEU A 112 -6.39 12.66 -7.07
N CYS A 113 -7.51 12.03 -6.71
CA CYS A 113 -8.45 11.48 -7.70
C CYS A 113 -9.46 12.52 -8.22
N GLU A 114 -9.37 13.77 -7.78
CA GLU A 114 -10.27 14.88 -8.16
C GLU A 114 -11.76 14.53 -8.03
N PHE A 115 -12.11 13.91 -6.89
CA PHE A 115 -13.48 13.51 -6.63
C PHE A 115 -13.96 14.07 -5.29
N PRO A 116 -15.15 14.70 -5.22
CA PRO A 116 -15.60 15.33 -3.99
C PRO A 116 -15.65 14.35 -2.82
N GLN A 117 -14.95 14.67 -1.73
CA GLN A 117 -14.83 13.80 -0.56
C GLN A 117 -16.18 13.28 -0.05
N ARG A 118 -17.20 14.14 -0.02
CA ARG A 118 -18.58 13.81 0.42
C ARG A 118 -19.28 12.75 -0.43
N ARG A 119 -18.81 12.52 -1.66
CA ARG A 119 -19.37 11.54 -2.60
C ARG A 119 -18.63 10.21 -2.59
N ILE A 120 -17.50 10.11 -1.87
CA ILE A 120 -16.73 8.88 -1.74
C ILE A 120 -17.45 7.97 -0.76
N ALA A 121 -18.04 6.89 -1.26
CA ALA A 121 -18.57 5.85 -0.38
C ALA A 121 -17.42 5.10 0.29
N VAL A 122 -17.60 4.76 1.57
CA VAL A 122 -16.58 4.08 2.38
C VAL A 122 -17.05 2.66 2.69
N GLY A 123 -16.31 1.68 2.19
CA GLY A 123 -16.46 0.26 2.52
C GLY A 123 -15.50 -0.18 3.63
N ILE A 124 -15.50 -1.47 3.97
CA ILE A 124 -14.52 -2.11 4.86
C ILE A 124 -13.91 -3.28 4.10
N GLU A 125 -12.58 -3.32 4.01
CA GLU A 125 -11.83 -4.41 3.39
C GLU A 125 -11.74 -5.64 4.29
N GLY A 126 -11.39 -6.79 3.73
CA GLY A 126 -11.15 -8.02 4.51
C GLY A 126 -10.05 -7.90 5.57
N CYS A 127 -9.16 -6.90 5.47
CA CYS A 127 -8.16 -6.57 6.49
C CYS A 127 -8.68 -5.61 7.59
N GLY A 128 -9.94 -5.21 7.55
CA GLY A 128 -10.59 -4.29 8.49
C GLY A 128 -10.40 -2.81 8.20
N ALA A 129 -9.52 -2.43 7.25
CA ALA A 129 -9.30 -1.04 6.89
C ALA A 129 -10.45 -0.46 6.03
N PRO A 130 -10.78 0.84 6.19
CA PRO A 130 -11.64 1.55 5.25
C PRO A 130 -11.11 1.47 3.81
N THR A 131 -12.04 1.36 2.85
CA THR A 131 -11.77 1.43 1.41
C THR A 131 -12.71 2.43 0.75
N PHE A 132 -12.26 3.02 -0.35
CA PHE A 132 -12.85 4.24 -0.93
C PHE A 132 -13.35 3.95 -2.34
N ALA A 133 -14.65 4.01 -2.54
CA ALA A 133 -15.26 3.82 -3.84
C ALA A 133 -15.12 5.10 -4.69
N LEU A 134 -14.63 4.93 -5.91
CA LEU A 134 -14.43 5.99 -6.89
C LEU A 134 -14.93 5.56 -8.27
N PRO A 135 -15.40 6.48 -9.11
CA PRO A 135 -15.56 6.20 -10.54
C PRO A 135 -14.22 5.81 -11.18
N LEU A 136 -14.24 4.91 -12.17
CA LEU A 136 -13.02 4.45 -12.87
C LEU A 136 -12.19 5.61 -13.44
N ARG A 137 -12.86 6.63 -14.01
CA ARG A 137 -12.20 7.84 -14.52
C ARG A 137 -11.38 8.56 -13.43
N ASN A 138 -11.90 8.66 -12.21
CA ASN A 138 -11.24 9.35 -11.11
C ASN A 138 -10.08 8.52 -10.54
N MET A 139 -10.20 7.18 -10.54
CA MET A 139 -9.07 6.30 -10.25
C MET A 139 -7.95 6.49 -11.29
N ALA A 140 -8.31 6.58 -12.59
CA ALA A 140 -7.35 6.84 -13.66
C ALA A 140 -6.64 8.20 -13.50
N ILE A 141 -7.35 9.26 -13.08
CA ILE A 141 -6.74 10.56 -12.75
C ILE A 141 -5.72 10.41 -11.60
N GLY A 142 -6.08 9.68 -10.54
CA GLY A 142 -5.17 9.43 -9.42
C GLY A 142 -3.88 8.71 -9.87
N PHE A 143 -4.02 7.70 -10.74
CA PHE A 143 -2.88 6.98 -11.31
C PHE A 143 -2.06 7.83 -12.30
N SER A 144 -2.73 8.63 -13.14
CA SER A 144 -2.10 9.63 -14.01
C SER A 144 -1.16 10.55 -13.21
N LYS A 145 -1.64 11.13 -12.11
CA LYS A 145 -0.82 11.95 -11.21
C LYS A 145 0.31 11.19 -10.53
N LEU A 146 0.10 9.91 -10.19
CA LEU A 146 1.17 9.08 -9.66
C LEU A 146 2.28 8.84 -10.70
N GLY A 147 1.93 8.74 -11.99
CA GLY A 147 2.88 8.53 -13.09
C GLY A 147 3.57 9.81 -13.58
N SER A 148 2.89 10.95 -13.58
CA SER A 148 3.44 12.26 -13.97
C SER A 148 3.97 13.09 -12.81
N PHE A 149 3.78 12.61 -11.57
CA PHE A 149 4.07 13.31 -10.33
C PHE A 149 3.32 14.65 -10.18
N ALA A 150 2.31 14.88 -11.02
CA ALA A 150 1.59 16.14 -11.09
C ALA A 150 0.67 16.32 -9.87
N SER A 151 0.84 17.44 -9.17
CA SER A 151 -0.07 17.83 -8.10
C SER A 151 -0.04 19.35 -7.88
N GLY A 152 -1.04 19.87 -7.17
CA GLY A 152 -1.07 21.30 -6.80
C GLY A 152 -0.09 21.69 -5.69
N SER A 153 0.82 20.80 -5.26
CA SER A 153 1.75 21.06 -4.15
C SER A 153 3.12 20.42 -4.43
N PRO A 154 4.23 21.18 -4.37
CA PRO A 154 5.57 20.62 -4.57
C PRO A 154 5.88 19.42 -3.66
N ILE A 155 5.46 19.47 -2.41
CA ILE A 155 5.66 18.39 -1.43
C ILE A 155 4.89 17.13 -1.83
N THR A 156 3.65 17.29 -2.30
CA THR A 156 2.84 16.16 -2.78
C THR A 156 3.44 15.56 -4.05
N SER A 157 3.92 16.40 -4.98
CA SER A 157 4.60 15.94 -6.20
C SER A 157 5.86 15.14 -5.89
N GLN A 158 6.70 15.62 -4.97
CA GLN A 158 7.87 14.88 -4.50
C GLN A 158 7.46 13.55 -3.84
N SER A 159 6.39 13.54 -3.05
CA SER A 159 5.88 12.32 -2.42
C SER A 159 5.39 11.30 -3.45
N LEU A 160 4.68 11.73 -4.50
CA LEU A 160 4.25 10.87 -5.61
C LEU A 160 5.45 10.27 -6.33
N GLN A 161 6.46 11.08 -6.63
CA GLN A 161 7.70 10.62 -7.26
C GLN A 161 8.41 9.57 -6.40
N VAL A 162 8.58 9.82 -5.10
CA VAL A 162 9.24 8.86 -4.19
C VAL A 162 8.47 7.53 -4.11
N VAL A 163 7.14 7.58 -4.06
CA VAL A 163 6.30 6.37 -4.03
C VAL A 163 6.41 5.60 -5.35
N ALA A 164 6.25 6.29 -6.48
CA ALA A 164 6.37 5.67 -7.79
C ALA A 164 7.76 5.05 -7.99
N ASP A 165 8.82 5.79 -7.66
CA ASP A 165 10.20 5.32 -7.70
C ASP A 165 10.43 4.07 -6.88
N SER A 166 9.90 4.06 -5.67
CA SER A 166 9.98 2.90 -4.80
C SER A 166 9.26 1.70 -5.40
N MET A 167 8.06 1.90 -5.96
CA MET A 167 7.25 0.82 -6.53
C MET A 167 7.92 0.19 -7.77
N TRP A 168 8.44 1.00 -8.70
CA TRP A 168 9.01 0.46 -9.93
C TRP A 168 10.43 -0.12 -9.75
N ARG A 169 11.23 0.42 -8.81
CA ARG A 169 12.56 -0.13 -8.48
C ARG A 169 12.46 -1.45 -7.72
N TYR A 170 11.43 -1.60 -6.89
CA TYR A 170 11.24 -2.78 -6.04
C TYR A 170 9.87 -3.44 -6.25
N PRO A 171 9.53 -3.87 -7.48
CA PRO A 171 8.22 -4.42 -7.78
C PRO A 171 7.96 -5.73 -7.02
N GLU A 172 9.02 -6.48 -6.69
CA GLU A 172 8.90 -7.66 -5.85
C GLU A 172 8.43 -7.34 -4.42
N MET A 173 8.50 -6.09 -3.95
CA MET A 173 7.98 -5.65 -2.65
C MET A 173 6.51 -5.21 -2.75
N VAL A 174 6.09 -4.72 -3.92
CA VAL A 174 4.73 -4.22 -4.15
C VAL A 174 3.73 -5.37 -4.14
N SER A 175 3.98 -6.45 -4.88
CA SER A 175 3.07 -7.61 -4.91
C SER A 175 3.79 -8.93 -4.67
N GLY A 176 4.96 -9.11 -5.29
CA GLY A 176 5.71 -10.36 -5.25
C GLY A 176 5.53 -11.17 -6.54
N ARG A 177 6.30 -12.24 -6.68
CA ARG A 177 6.40 -13.00 -7.95
C ARG A 177 5.07 -13.67 -8.34
N GLY A 178 4.85 -13.85 -9.64
CA GLY A 178 3.67 -14.54 -10.19
C GLY A 178 2.39 -13.71 -10.15
N ARG A 179 2.52 -12.38 -10.21
CA ARG A 179 1.41 -11.42 -10.15
C ARG A 179 1.57 -10.42 -11.29
N LEU A 180 0.46 -10.08 -11.94
CA LEU A 180 0.47 -9.20 -13.11
C LEU A 180 1.15 -7.85 -12.87
N ASP A 181 0.97 -7.23 -11.70
CA ASP A 181 1.63 -5.96 -11.35
C ASP A 181 3.16 -6.10 -11.24
N TYR A 182 3.66 -7.26 -10.77
CA TYR A 182 5.09 -7.58 -10.78
C TYR A 182 5.61 -7.82 -12.20
N ASP A 183 4.88 -8.60 -13.00
CA ASP A 183 5.29 -8.99 -14.35
C ASP A 183 5.30 -7.77 -15.30
N LEU A 184 4.31 -6.89 -15.21
CA LEU A 184 4.26 -5.62 -15.96
C LEU A 184 5.42 -4.70 -15.61
N ALA A 185 5.74 -4.54 -14.31
CA ALA A 185 6.86 -3.71 -13.89
C ALA A 185 8.21 -4.26 -14.40
N LYS A 186 8.40 -5.59 -14.39
CA LYS A 186 9.60 -6.24 -14.93
C LYS A 186 9.69 -6.12 -16.45
N ALA A 187 8.61 -6.42 -17.18
CA ALA A 187 8.57 -6.38 -18.64
C ALA A 187 8.78 -4.95 -19.17
N SER A 188 8.21 -3.95 -18.50
CA SER A 188 8.33 -2.54 -18.87
C SER A 188 9.64 -1.87 -18.43
N LYS A 189 10.52 -2.58 -17.71
CA LYS A 189 11.74 -2.03 -17.08
C LYS A 189 11.45 -0.79 -16.22
N GLY A 190 10.29 -0.76 -15.56
CA GLY A 190 9.87 0.35 -14.70
C GLY A 190 9.06 1.45 -15.39
N ASN A 191 8.83 1.36 -16.70
CA ASN A 191 8.04 2.37 -17.44
C ASN A 191 6.54 2.26 -17.16
N VAL A 192 6.06 1.13 -16.64
CA VAL A 192 4.65 0.94 -16.26
C VAL A 192 4.56 0.71 -14.75
N LEU A 193 3.84 1.60 -14.08
CA LEU A 193 3.41 1.37 -12.70
C LEU A 193 2.01 0.79 -12.72
N ALA A 194 1.86 -0.41 -12.16
CA ALA A 194 0.61 -1.13 -12.13
C ALA A 194 0.27 -1.61 -10.71
N LYS A 195 -1.02 -1.66 -10.40
CA LYS A 195 -1.50 -2.19 -9.13
C LYS A 195 -2.87 -2.84 -9.28
N ALA A 196 -2.94 -4.10 -8.86
CA ALA A 196 -4.21 -4.80 -8.68
C ALA A 196 -4.98 -4.27 -7.46
N GLY A 197 -6.29 -4.10 -7.62
CA GLY A 197 -7.28 -3.82 -6.57
C GLY A 197 -8.25 -4.99 -6.35
N ALA A 198 -9.28 -4.77 -5.52
CA ALA A 198 -10.39 -5.72 -5.33
C ALA A 198 -11.32 -5.76 -6.56
N GLU A 199 -12.24 -6.72 -6.62
CA GLU A 199 -13.27 -6.83 -7.68
C GLU A 199 -12.70 -6.81 -9.11
N ALA A 200 -11.59 -7.52 -9.32
CA ALA A 200 -10.86 -7.62 -10.59
C ALA A 200 -10.35 -6.29 -11.18
N LEU A 201 -10.34 -5.20 -10.40
CA LEU A 201 -9.77 -3.92 -10.83
C LEU A 201 -8.26 -4.02 -11.00
N HIS A 202 -7.74 -3.46 -12.10
CA HIS A 202 -6.33 -3.21 -12.28
C HIS A 202 -6.13 -1.79 -12.81
N CYS A 203 -5.27 -1.02 -12.13
CA CYS A 203 -4.87 0.30 -12.59
C CYS A 203 -3.43 0.26 -13.06
N ALA A 204 -3.13 0.92 -14.18
CA ALA A 204 -1.79 1.04 -14.72
C ALA A 204 -1.57 2.43 -15.32
N VAL A 205 -0.34 2.93 -15.27
CA VAL A 205 0.07 4.21 -15.83
C VAL A 205 1.48 4.10 -16.41
N LEU A 206 1.73 4.83 -17.49
CA LEU A 206 3.08 5.05 -18.01
C LEU A 206 3.77 6.15 -17.20
N VAL A 207 4.93 5.83 -16.64
CA VAL A 207 5.76 6.82 -15.92
C VAL A 207 6.19 7.91 -16.91
N ASP A 208 6.17 9.16 -16.46
CA ASP A 208 6.47 10.37 -17.24
C ASP A 208 5.52 10.66 -18.42
N ARG A 209 4.43 9.89 -18.57
CA ARG A 209 3.39 10.09 -19.61
C ARG A 209 1.96 9.99 -19.06
N GLY A 210 1.82 10.14 -17.74
CA GLY A 210 0.56 10.08 -17.00
C GLY A 210 -0.32 11.29 -17.25
#